data_AF-X1C7U5-F1
#
_entry.id   AF-X1C7U5-F1
#
_cell.length_a   1.000
_cell.length_b   1.000
_cell.length_c   1.000
_cell.angle_alpha   90.00
_cell.angle_beta   90.00
_cell.angle_gamma   90.00
#
_symmetry.space_group_name_H-M   'P 1'
#
loop_
_entity.id
_entity.type
_entity.pdbx_description
1 polymer ?
#
loop_
_entity_poly.entity_id
_entity_poly.type
_entity_poly.pdbx_seq_one_letter_code
_entity_poly.pdbx_strand_id
1 'polypeptide(L)'
;MSGKELLISGKYFDEFEVGMNFVSPGRTVTESDIVNFAGLSGDYTQIHTDEEFSKSTPVGQRVAHGLLGLSIASGLAVRTGVLEGT
;
A
#
# COMPACT_ATOMS: atom_id res chain seq x y z
N MET A 1 31.51 -6.96 -8.27
CA MET A 1 31.70 -6.06 -7.11
C MET A 1 30.59 -6.38 -6.12
N SER A 2 30.99 -6.73 -4.90
CA SER A 2 30.16 -7.32 -3.84
C SER A 2 28.92 -6.48 -3.54
N GLY A 3 27.75 -7.13 -3.62
CA GLY A 3 26.50 -6.61 -3.11
C GLY A 3 26.58 -6.48 -1.60
N LYS A 4 26.50 -5.25 -1.10
CA LYS A 4 26.01 -4.99 0.24
C LYS A 4 24.49 -4.95 0.14
N GLU A 5 23.86 -6.05 0.52
CA GLU A 5 22.48 -6.01 0.97
C GLU A 5 22.48 -5.09 2.20
N LEU A 6 22.08 -3.83 2.00
CA LEU A 6 21.86 -2.91 3.10
C LEU A 6 20.70 -3.50 3.90
N LEU A 7 21.03 -4.22 4.97
CA LEU A 7 20.11 -4.38 6.10
C LEU A 7 19.79 -2.96 6.54
N ILE A 8 18.62 -2.46 6.11
CA ILE A 8 18.14 -1.16 6.55
C ILE A 8 17.81 -1.34 8.03
N SER A 9 18.80 -1.02 8.87
CA SER A 9 18.59 -0.79 10.29
C SER A 9 17.67 0.42 10.42
N GLY A 10 16.71 0.36 11.34
CA GLY A 10 15.88 1.51 11.61
C GLY A 10 16.73 2.72 12.01
N LYS A 11 16.17 3.91 11.78
CA LYS A 11 16.78 5.19 12.11
C LYS A 11 16.19 5.81 13.38
N TYR A 12 17.05 6.25 14.29
CA TYR A 12 16.67 7.16 15.37
C TYR A 12 16.30 8.53 14.81
N PHE A 13 15.60 9.33 15.63
CA PHE A 13 15.04 10.61 15.21
C PHE A 13 16.09 11.59 14.64
N ASP A 14 17.28 11.63 15.23
CA ASP A 14 18.40 12.49 14.86
C ASP A 14 19.17 12.03 13.61
N GLU A 15 18.86 10.85 13.08
CA GLU A 15 19.43 10.33 11.82
C GLU A 15 18.60 10.68 10.59
N PHE A 16 17.47 11.38 10.77
CA PHE A 16 16.63 11.88 9.68
C PHE A 16 17.06 13.27 9.24
N GLU A 17 17.07 13.48 7.93
CA GLU A 17 17.30 14.78 7.30
C GLU A 17 16.10 15.16 6.42
N VAL A 18 15.79 16.46 6.36
CA VAL A 18 14.72 16.97 5.49
C VAL A 18 15.05 16.65 4.04
N GLY A 19 14.09 16.05 3.31
CA GLY A 19 14.26 15.64 1.93
C GLY A 19 14.79 14.21 1.75
N MET A 20 15.00 13.47 2.84
CA MET A 20 15.31 12.05 2.77
C MET A 20 14.12 11.26 2.18
N ASN A 21 14.42 10.37 1.24
CA ASN A 21 13.42 9.56 0.55
C ASN A 21 13.77 8.08 0.66
N PHE A 22 12.74 7.24 0.79
CA PHE A 22 12.87 5.79 0.84
C PHE A 22 11.94 5.15 -0.19
N VAL A 23 12.38 4.04 -0.77
CA VAL A 23 11.61 3.27 -1.73
C VAL A 23 11.21 1.96 -1.07
N SER A 24 9.91 1.72 -0.92
CA SER A 24 9.39 0.44 -0.43
C SER A 24 9.50 -0.64 -1.50
N PRO A 25 9.34 -1.92 -1.12
CA PRO A 25 8.99 -2.96 -2.09
C PRO A 25 7.68 -2.62 -2.83
N GLY A 26 7.50 -3.22 -4.01
CA GLY A 26 6.22 -3.18 -4.73
C GLY A 26 5.23 -4.20 -4.20
N ARG A 27 3.93 -3.94 -4.41
CA ARG A 27 2.84 -4.90 -4.22
C ARG A 27 1.79 -4.73 -5.31
N THR A 28 1.49 -5.80 -6.03
CA THR A 28 0.35 -5.84 -6.94
C THR A 28 -0.94 -5.93 -6.11
N VAL A 29 -1.89 -5.05 -6.40
CA VAL A 29 -3.26 -5.11 -5.84
C VAL A 29 -4.09 -6.02 -6.71
N THR A 30 -4.80 -6.94 -6.08
CA THR A 30 -5.65 -7.96 -6.72
C THR A 30 -7.10 -7.81 -6.28
N GLU A 31 -8.01 -8.52 -6.96
CA GLU A 31 -9.41 -8.59 -6.55
C GLU A 31 -9.58 -9.09 -5.10
N SER A 32 -8.74 -10.04 -4.66
CA SER A 32 -8.80 -10.56 -3.30
C SER A 32 -8.56 -9.48 -2.25
N ASP A 33 -7.69 -8.50 -2.53
CA ASP A 33 -7.45 -7.37 -1.62
C ASP A 33 -8.71 -6.50 -1.48
N ILE A 34 -9.38 -6.23 -2.61
CA ILE A 34 -10.60 -5.41 -2.67
C ILE A 34 -11.74 -6.10 -1.92
N VAL A 35 -11.98 -7.39 -2.18
CA VAL A 35 -13.05 -8.17 -1.53
C VAL A 35 -12.80 -8.29 -0.03
N ASN A 36 -11.56 -8.59 0.38
CA ASN A 36 -11.21 -8.69 1.79
C ASN A 36 -11.34 -7.35 2.51
N PHE A 37 -10.94 -6.25 1.87
CA PHE A 37 -11.07 -4.92 2.46
C PHE A 37 -12.51 -4.46 2.57
N ALA A 38 -13.36 -4.77 1.58
CA ALA A 38 -14.81 -4.55 1.69
C ALA A 38 -15.39 -5.32 2.90
N GLY A 39 -15.00 -6.59 3.07
CA GLY A 39 -15.41 -7.40 4.23
C GLY A 39 -14.91 -6.87 5.57
N LEU A 40 -13.66 -6.39 5.62
CA LEU A 40 -13.08 -5.82 6.84
C LEU A 40 -13.70 -4.47 7.23
N SER A 41 -13.88 -3.59 6.26
CA SER A 41 -14.32 -2.20 6.48
C SER A 41 -15.84 -2.04 6.51
N GLY A 42 -16.58 -2.97 5.90
CA GLY A 42 -18.02 -2.83 5.64
C GLY A 42 -18.36 -1.94 4.44
N ASP A 43 -17.36 -1.41 3.72
CA ASP A 43 -17.58 -0.60 2.53
C ASP A 43 -17.77 -1.48 1.28
N TYR A 44 -19.05 -1.73 0.96
CA TYR A 44 -19.48 -2.47 -0.21
C TYR A 44 -19.95 -1.58 -1.38
N THR A 45 -19.53 -0.31 -1.41
CA THR A 45 -19.93 0.63 -2.48
C THR A 45 -19.67 0.03 -3.86
N GLN A 46 -20.63 0.18 -4.78
CA GLN A 46 -20.68 -0.54 -6.06
C GLN A 46 -19.43 -0.35 -6.93
N ILE A 47 -18.78 0.81 -6.87
CA ILE A 47 -17.55 1.09 -7.62
C ILE A 47 -16.38 0.16 -7.24
N HIS A 48 -16.44 -0.47 -6.07
CA HIS A 48 -15.43 -1.42 -5.59
C HIS A 48 -15.85 -2.88 -5.81
N THR A 49 -17.15 -3.18 -5.81
CA THR A 49 -17.67 -4.55 -5.63
C THR A 49 -18.48 -5.07 -6.81
N ASP A 50 -19.06 -4.20 -7.64
CA ASP A 50 -19.99 -4.55 -8.69
C ASP A 50 -19.36 -4.33 -10.08
N GLU A 51 -19.08 -5.43 -10.78
CA GLU A 51 -18.49 -5.42 -12.11
C GLU A 51 -19.44 -4.83 -13.16
N GLU A 52 -20.74 -5.15 -13.10
CA GLU A 52 -21.71 -4.69 -14.09
C GLU A 52 -21.96 -3.19 -13.96
N PHE A 53 -22.10 -2.69 -12.72
CA PHE A 53 -22.15 -1.27 -12.46
C PHE A 53 -20.90 -0.56 -12.99
N SER A 54 -19.72 -1.13 -12.75
CA SER A 54 -18.45 -0.51 -13.08
C SER A 54 -18.22 -0.34 -14.59
N LYS A 55 -18.81 -1.18 -15.44
CA LYS A 55 -18.76 -1.04 -16.92
C LYS A 55 -19.34 0.29 -17.41
N SER A 56 -20.26 0.89 -16.66
CA SER A 56 -20.87 2.19 -16.99
C SER A 56 -20.06 3.40 -16.51
N THR A 57 -19.03 3.18 -15.70
CA THR A 57 -18.18 4.25 -15.15
C THR A 57 -17.06 4.62 -16.13
N PRO A 58 -16.44 5.81 -16.02
CA PRO A 58 -15.32 6.20 -16.89
C PRO A 58 -14.12 5.25 -16.85
N VAL A 59 -13.93 4.52 -15.76
CA VAL A 59 -12.83 3.55 -15.59
C VAL A 59 -13.17 2.21 -16.24
N GLY A 60 -14.46 1.88 -16.39
CA GLY A 60 -14.94 0.65 -17.04
C GLY A 60 -14.70 -0.65 -16.26
N GLN A 61 -14.14 -0.57 -15.05
CA GLN A 61 -13.83 -1.70 -14.17
C GLN A 61 -13.89 -1.25 -12.71
N ARG A 62 -13.98 -2.23 -11.79
CA ARG A 62 -13.94 -1.96 -10.35
C ARG A 62 -12.62 -1.28 -9.98
N VAL A 63 -12.70 -0.32 -9.06
CA VAL A 63 -11.54 0.41 -8.54
C VAL A 63 -11.31 -0.01 -7.10
N ALA A 64 -10.06 -0.12 -6.66
CA ALA A 64 -9.76 -0.39 -5.25
C ALA A 64 -10.19 0.77 -4.33
N HIS A 65 -10.52 0.48 -3.07
CA HIS A 65 -10.82 1.51 -2.08
C HIS A 65 -9.61 2.44 -1.87
N GLY A 66 -9.86 3.74 -1.72
CA GLY A 66 -8.79 4.69 -1.38
C GLY A 66 -8.11 4.32 -0.04
N LEU A 67 -8.91 3.91 0.95
CA LEU A 67 -8.40 3.47 2.26
C LEU A 67 -7.62 2.16 2.18
N LEU A 68 -7.97 1.23 1.27
CA LEU A 68 -7.15 0.04 1.01
C LEU A 68 -5.74 0.46 0.55
N GLY A 69 -5.66 1.40 -0.41
CA GLY A 69 -4.39 1.95 -0.86
C GLY A 69 -3.57 2.56 0.27
N LEU A 70 -4.21 3.36 1.13
CA LEU A 70 -3.55 3.97 2.29
C LEU A 70 -3.06 2.93 3.31
N SER A 71 -3.89 1.92 3.62
CA SER A 71 -3.50 0.82 4.51
C SER A 71 -2.32 0.02 3.96
N ILE A 72 -2.30 -0.26 2.65
CA ILE A 72 -1.17 -0.91 1.99
C ILE A 72 0.09 -0.03 2.05
N ALA A 73 -0.02 1.25 1.75
CA ALA A 73 1.10 2.19 1.79
C ALA A 73 1.73 2.27 3.19
N SER A 74 0.91 2.28 4.24
CA SER A 74 1.39 2.22 5.64
C SER A 74 2.21 0.96 5.91
N GLY A 75 1.69 -0.22 5.52
CA GLY A 75 2.43 -1.48 5.65
C GLY A 75 3.71 -1.51 4.80
N LEU A 76 3.70 -0.92 3.61
CA LEU A 76 4.89 -0.78 2.77
C LEU A 76 5.93 0.17 3.37
N ALA A 77 5.51 1.21 4.08
CA ALA A 77 6.40 2.11 4.81
C ALA A 77 7.15 1.38 5.93
N VAL A 78 6.46 0.53 6.71
CA VAL A 78 7.11 -0.34 7.71
C VAL A 78 8.13 -1.25 7.04
N ARG A 79 7.77 -1.85 5.90
CA ARG A 79 8.65 -2.74 5.11
C ARG A 79 9.85 -2.05 4.44
N THR A 80 10.02 -0.73 4.59
CA THR A 80 11.29 -0.08 4.26
C THR A 80 12.38 -0.42 5.28
N GLY A 81 12.02 -0.90 6.48
CA GLY A 81 12.95 -1.18 7.58
C GLY A 81 13.37 0.06 8.37
N VAL A 82 13.11 1.27 7.87
CA VAL A 82 13.60 2.52 8.47
C VAL A 82 12.94 2.85 9.82
N LEU A 83 11.79 2.24 10.10
CA LEU A 83 10.99 2.46 11.32
C LEU A 83 11.12 1.31 12.33
N GLU A 84 11.99 0.31 12.08
CA GLU A 84 12.09 -0.89 12.91
C GLU A 84 13.25 -0.78 13.91
N GLY A 85 12.95 -0.93 15.22
CA GLY A 85 13.98 -1.09 16.25
C GLY A 85 14.68 0.20 16.70
N THR A 86 13.97 1.33 16.65
CA THR A 86 14.46 2.70 16.90
C THR A 86 13.73 3.37 18.04
#